data_AF-A0A2W6BDY8-F1
#
_entry.id   AF-A0A2W6BDY8-F1
#
_cell.length_a   1.000
_cell.length_b   1.000
_cell.length_c   1.000
_cell.angle_alpha   90.00
_cell.angle_beta   90.00
_cell.angle_gamma   90.00
#
_symmetry.space_group_name_H-M   'P 1'
#
loop_
_entity.id
_entity.type
_entity.pdbx_description
1 polymer ?
#
loop_
_entity_poly.entity_id
_entity_poly.type
_entity_poly.pdbx_seq_one_letter_code
_entity_poly.pdbx_strand_id
1 'polypeptide(L)'
;MMRAGPNRDYYLKNRKGSKERHDLSNFLAIQLARTPDHIIQIMFPVLAADYAPSLPISKAVMRQYLAEAHLRATPRENEVKAATDWVNGLMAAGELLTKGDALEILFEVALEKVAPLLHDKAWSVEIDPKERFMTSDLPVSKYWSSSKRKSYQGVGVQDATEIRFPLDPGHILVLRPRYPEHRVVVSDARVQTINRDVATHSYRFVISHSDQESALVELSLRDRPAAL
;
A
#
# COMPACT_ATOMS: atom_id res chain seq x y z
N MET A 1 23.56 -34.34 26.72
CA MET A 1 22.50 -33.30 26.69
C MET A 1 21.95 -33.24 25.27
N MET A 2 20.83 -33.92 24.99
CA MET A 2 20.23 -33.96 23.65
C MET A 2 19.62 -32.59 23.34
N ARG A 3 20.04 -31.96 22.23
CA ARG A 3 19.37 -30.76 21.71
C ARG A 3 18.00 -31.18 21.19
N ALA A 4 16.94 -30.69 21.82
CA ALA A 4 15.60 -30.79 21.27
C ALA A 4 15.59 -30.18 19.87
N GLY A 5 15.25 -30.99 18.86
CA GLY A 5 15.04 -30.49 17.50
C GLY A 5 13.86 -29.51 17.46
N PRO A 6 13.82 -28.59 16.49
CA PRO A 6 12.75 -27.61 16.40
C PRO A 6 11.39 -28.31 16.29
N ASN A 7 10.49 -27.93 17.19
CA ASN A 7 9.18 -28.52 17.39
C ASN A 7 8.34 -28.43 16.08
N ARG A 8 7.95 -29.59 15.52
CA ARG A 8 7.27 -29.72 14.21
C ARG A 8 5.86 -29.11 14.18
N ASP A 9 5.30 -28.69 15.32
CA ASP A 9 3.94 -28.15 15.42
C ASP A 9 3.81 -26.68 14.98
N TYR A 10 4.91 -25.92 14.91
CA TYR A 10 4.87 -24.55 14.39
C TYR A 10 4.62 -24.47 12.87
N TYR A 11 4.87 -25.56 12.14
CA TYR A 11 4.77 -25.61 10.68
C TYR A 11 3.31 -25.72 10.16
N LEU A 12 2.34 -25.86 11.06
CA LEU A 12 0.93 -26.08 10.71
C LEU A 12 0.08 -24.80 10.78
N LYS A 13 0.54 -23.74 11.46
CA LYS A 13 -0.34 -22.63 11.86
C LYS A 13 -0.76 -21.69 10.73
N ASN A 14 0.03 -21.52 9.67
CA ASN A 14 -0.27 -20.56 8.59
C ASN A 14 -0.61 -21.22 7.24
N ARG A 15 -1.08 -22.48 7.26
CA ARG A 15 -1.48 -23.18 6.03
C ARG A 15 -2.65 -22.48 5.34
N LYS A 16 -2.74 -22.64 4.03
CA LYS A 16 -3.90 -22.19 3.26
C LYS A 16 -5.19 -22.77 3.89
N GLY A 17 -6.19 -21.92 4.11
CA GLY A 17 -7.43 -22.28 4.81
C GLY A 17 -7.39 -22.26 6.35
N SER A 18 -6.25 -21.97 6.98
CA SER A 18 -6.19 -21.80 8.45
C SER A 18 -6.81 -20.48 8.91
N LYS A 19 -7.28 -20.47 10.16
CA LYS A 19 -7.83 -19.26 10.81
C LYS A 19 -6.75 -18.17 10.93
N GLU A 20 -5.54 -18.54 11.29
CA GLU A 20 -4.42 -17.62 11.47
C GLU A 20 -4.07 -16.92 10.15
N ARG A 21 -4.09 -17.66 9.03
CA ARG A 21 -3.89 -17.06 7.70
C ARG A 21 -5.04 -16.13 7.33
N HIS A 22 -6.27 -16.48 7.67
CA HIS A 22 -7.43 -15.60 7.47
C HIS A 22 -7.27 -14.30 8.28
N ASP A 23 -6.97 -14.40 9.58
CA ASP A 23 -6.77 -13.26 10.46
C ASP A 23 -5.61 -12.36 9.99
N LEU A 24 -4.49 -12.96 9.57
CA LEU A 24 -3.35 -12.21 9.05
C LEU A 24 -3.67 -11.58 7.68
N SER A 25 -4.47 -12.24 6.83
CA SER A 25 -4.93 -11.64 5.57
C SER A 25 -5.81 -10.42 5.81
N ASN A 26 -6.71 -10.48 6.79
CA ASN A 26 -7.55 -9.35 7.21
C ASN A 26 -6.68 -8.20 7.73
N PHE A 27 -5.72 -8.51 8.60
CA PHE A 27 -4.79 -7.51 9.11
C PHE A 27 -4.02 -6.81 7.98
N LEU A 28 -3.42 -7.58 7.06
CA LEU A 28 -2.69 -7.03 5.92
C LEU A 28 -3.58 -6.18 5.01
N ALA A 29 -4.82 -6.61 4.77
CA ALA A 29 -5.78 -5.85 3.97
C ALA A 29 -6.14 -4.51 4.61
N ILE A 30 -6.37 -4.49 5.93
CA ILE A 30 -6.63 -3.25 6.68
C ILE A 30 -5.41 -2.32 6.61
N GLN A 31 -4.18 -2.84 6.76
CA GLN A 31 -2.97 -2.02 6.61
C GLN A 31 -2.84 -1.42 5.21
N LEU A 32 -3.25 -2.14 4.16
CA LEU A 32 -3.29 -1.62 2.79
C LEU A 32 -4.35 -0.54 2.59
N ALA A 33 -5.51 -0.64 3.23
CA ALA A 33 -6.63 0.26 3.02
C ALA A 33 -6.48 1.60 3.78
N ARG A 34 -5.84 1.59 4.94
CA ARG A 34 -5.72 2.77 5.83
C ARG A 34 -4.64 3.78 5.44
N THR A 35 -4.11 3.72 4.22
CA THR A 35 -3.01 4.58 3.80
C THR A 35 -3.52 5.98 3.45
N PRO A 36 -2.75 7.05 3.69
CA PRO A 36 -3.14 8.40 3.31
C PRO A 36 -3.53 8.51 1.84
N ASP A 37 -2.80 7.83 0.95
CA ASP A 37 -3.10 7.81 -0.49
C ASP A 37 -4.52 7.32 -0.81
N HIS A 38 -4.96 6.21 -0.20
CA HIS A 38 -6.31 5.69 -0.46
C HIS A 38 -7.40 6.57 0.16
N ILE A 39 -7.15 7.14 1.35
CA ILE A 39 -8.08 8.09 1.98
C ILE A 39 -8.25 9.34 1.12
N ILE A 40 -7.16 9.91 0.59
CA ILE A 40 -7.21 11.09 -0.29
C ILE A 40 -7.94 10.78 -1.59
N GLN A 41 -7.74 9.58 -2.16
CA GLN A 41 -8.42 9.17 -3.39
C GLN A 41 -9.94 9.09 -3.21
N ILE A 42 -10.42 8.46 -2.13
CA ILE A 42 -11.86 8.35 -1.88
C ILE A 42 -12.47 9.68 -1.43
N MET A 43 -11.72 10.51 -0.70
CA MET A 43 -12.15 11.84 -0.25
C MET A 43 -12.05 12.92 -1.33
N PHE A 44 -11.59 12.59 -2.54
CA PHE A 44 -11.37 13.57 -3.62
C PHE A 44 -12.57 14.53 -3.82
N PRO A 45 -13.83 14.07 -3.90
CA PRO A 45 -14.97 14.97 -4.12
C PRO A 45 -15.17 15.98 -2.99
N VAL A 46 -14.98 15.56 -1.75
CA VAL A 46 -15.12 16.40 -0.55
C VAL A 46 -14.03 17.46 -0.53
N LEU A 47 -12.77 17.05 -0.75
CA LEU A 47 -11.64 17.97 -0.78
C LEU A 47 -11.76 18.99 -1.91
N ALA A 48 -12.31 18.60 -3.06
CA ALA A 48 -12.58 19.52 -4.16
C ALA A 48 -13.72 20.51 -3.83
N ALA A 49 -14.77 20.05 -3.13
CA ALA A 49 -15.87 20.91 -2.69
C ALA A 49 -15.41 21.92 -1.62
N ASP A 50 -14.60 21.47 -0.65
CA ASP A 50 -14.02 22.33 0.40
C ASP A 50 -13.07 23.38 -0.17
N TYR A 51 -12.37 23.05 -1.27
CA TYR A 51 -11.50 24.00 -1.98
C TYR A 51 -12.30 25.09 -2.72
N ALA A 52 -13.52 24.80 -3.15
CA ALA A 52 -14.26 25.69 -4.03
C ALA A 52 -14.92 26.85 -3.27
N PRO A 53 -14.81 28.11 -3.76
CA PRO A 53 -15.41 29.27 -3.11
C PRO A 53 -16.94 29.32 -3.25
N SER A 54 -17.51 28.53 -4.17
CA SER A 54 -18.94 28.50 -4.45
C SER A 54 -19.31 27.17 -5.13
N LEU A 55 -20.55 26.72 -4.90
CA LEU A 55 -21.13 25.56 -5.57
C LEU A 55 -22.17 26.01 -6.63
N PRO A 56 -22.28 25.31 -7.78
CA PRO A 56 -21.48 24.17 -8.23
C PRO A 56 -20.03 24.58 -8.59
N ILE A 57 -19.11 23.61 -8.56
CA ILE A 57 -17.70 23.86 -8.84
C ILE A 57 -17.53 24.15 -10.34
N SER A 58 -16.88 25.28 -10.66
CA SER A 58 -16.54 25.60 -12.04
C SER A 58 -15.31 24.83 -12.53
N LYS A 59 -15.20 24.62 -13.85
CA LYS A 59 -14.01 23.98 -14.45
C LYS A 59 -12.71 24.75 -14.16
N ALA A 60 -12.78 26.07 -14.02
CA ALA A 60 -11.62 26.89 -13.68
C ALA A 60 -11.11 26.59 -12.27
N VAL A 61 -12.03 26.51 -11.29
CA VAL A 61 -11.72 26.15 -9.90
C VAL A 61 -11.20 24.71 -9.83
N MET A 62 -11.85 23.77 -10.52
CA MET A 62 -11.37 22.37 -10.57
C MET A 62 -9.97 22.26 -11.18
N ARG A 63 -9.69 23.01 -12.26
CA ARG A 63 -8.34 23.04 -12.85
C ARG A 63 -7.31 23.53 -11.85
N GLN A 64 -7.63 24.58 -11.10
CA GLN A 64 -6.75 25.12 -10.07
C GLN A 64 -6.51 24.10 -8.95
N TYR A 65 -7.57 23.50 -8.41
CA TYR A 65 -7.48 22.46 -7.39
C TYR A 65 -6.60 21.28 -7.86
N LEU A 66 -6.82 20.80 -9.09
CA LEU A 66 -6.01 19.73 -9.67
C LEU A 66 -4.54 20.13 -9.82
N ALA A 67 -4.26 21.35 -10.28
CA ALA A 67 -2.90 21.82 -10.51
C ALA A 67 -2.14 22.10 -9.20
N GLU A 68 -2.79 22.67 -8.20
CA GLU A 68 -2.13 23.20 -6.99
C GLU A 68 -2.16 22.21 -5.82
N ALA A 69 -3.28 21.51 -5.63
CA ALA A 69 -3.51 20.69 -4.45
C ALA A 69 -3.46 19.18 -4.72
N HIS A 70 -3.97 18.71 -5.87
CA HIS A 70 -4.13 17.26 -6.11
C HIS A 70 -2.99 16.63 -6.94
N LEU A 71 -2.82 17.05 -8.20
CA LEU A 71 -1.85 16.45 -9.14
C LEU A 71 -0.46 17.09 -9.09
N ARG A 72 -0.38 18.38 -8.71
CA ARG A 72 0.86 19.20 -8.79
C ARG A 72 1.50 19.21 -10.17
N ALA A 73 0.67 19.09 -11.20
CA ALA A 73 1.03 19.13 -12.60
C ALA A 73 -0.11 19.79 -13.38
N THR A 74 0.16 20.28 -14.58
CA THR A 74 -0.88 20.84 -15.44
C THR A 74 -1.88 19.75 -15.83
N PRO A 75 -3.14 19.81 -15.37
CA PRO A 75 -4.15 18.81 -15.69
C PRO A 75 -4.59 18.96 -17.15
N ARG A 76 -4.97 17.85 -17.76
CA ARG A 76 -5.54 17.82 -19.10
C ARG A 76 -7.02 18.21 -19.07
N GLU A 77 -7.52 18.75 -20.17
CA GLU A 77 -8.92 19.18 -20.25
C GLU A 77 -9.95 18.07 -19.96
N ASN A 78 -9.64 16.83 -20.36
CA ASN A 78 -10.50 15.69 -20.08
C ASN A 78 -10.50 15.32 -18.58
N GLU A 79 -9.37 15.47 -17.88
CA GLU A 79 -9.27 15.26 -16.43
C GLU A 79 -10.08 16.31 -15.68
N VAL A 80 -9.94 17.59 -16.05
CA VAL A 80 -10.71 18.70 -15.48
C VAL A 80 -12.21 18.48 -15.69
N LYS A 81 -12.63 18.13 -16.92
CA LYS A 81 -14.03 17.89 -17.23
C LYS A 81 -14.58 16.71 -16.42
N ALA A 82 -13.90 15.56 -16.44
CA ALA A 82 -14.35 14.37 -15.73
C ALA A 82 -14.46 14.60 -14.22
N ALA A 83 -13.45 15.23 -13.62
CA ALA A 83 -13.47 15.57 -12.20
C ALA A 83 -14.62 16.55 -11.87
N THR A 84 -14.80 17.60 -12.68
CA THR A 84 -15.88 18.59 -12.45
C THR A 84 -17.25 17.93 -12.53
N ASP A 85 -17.50 17.13 -13.58
CA ASP A 85 -18.78 16.48 -13.82
C ASP A 85 -19.08 15.46 -12.70
N TRP A 86 -18.06 14.70 -12.27
CA TRP A 86 -18.19 13.70 -11.21
C TRP A 86 -18.53 14.34 -9.86
N VAL A 87 -17.77 15.36 -9.44
CA VAL A 87 -17.98 16.01 -8.13
C VAL A 87 -19.32 16.76 -8.10
N ASN A 88 -19.66 17.51 -9.14
CA ASN A 88 -20.95 18.20 -9.21
C ASN A 88 -22.13 17.21 -9.26
N GLY A 89 -21.96 16.06 -9.92
CA GLY A 89 -22.96 14.99 -9.93
C GLY A 89 -23.23 14.43 -8.53
N LEU A 90 -22.19 14.07 -7.79
CA LEU A 90 -22.32 13.59 -6.41
C LEU A 90 -22.96 14.62 -5.48
N MET A 91 -22.57 15.90 -5.62
CA MET A 91 -23.17 16.98 -4.83
C MET A 91 -24.65 17.18 -5.13
N ALA A 92 -25.04 17.17 -6.41
CA ALA A 92 -26.43 17.31 -6.81
C ALA A 92 -27.31 16.15 -6.31
N ALA A 93 -26.73 14.95 -6.16
CA ALA A 93 -27.39 13.79 -5.60
C ALA A 93 -27.41 13.78 -4.05
N GLY A 94 -26.66 14.66 -3.38
CA GLY A 94 -26.49 14.64 -1.93
C GLY A 94 -25.63 13.48 -1.42
N GLU A 95 -24.73 12.95 -2.26
CA GLU A 95 -23.94 11.73 -2.03
C GLU A 95 -22.47 12.04 -1.68
N LEU A 96 -22.17 13.23 -1.14
CA LEU A 96 -20.83 13.51 -0.63
C LEU A 96 -20.57 12.68 0.62
N LEU A 97 -19.50 11.87 0.56
CA LEU A 97 -19.07 11.03 1.67
C LEU A 97 -18.52 11.88 2.82
N THR A 98 -18.77 11.46 4.05
CA THR A 98 -17.98 11.89 5.20
C THR A 98 -16.67 11.11 5.26
N LYS A 99 -15.72 11.57 6.08
CA LYS A 99 -14.52 10.80 6.41
C LYS A 99 -14.85 9.44 7.05
N GLY A 100 -15.94 9.36 7.81
CA GLY A 100 -16.44 8.11 8.39
C GLY A 100 -16.84 7.12 7.31
N ASP A 101 -17.68 7.55 6.37
CA ASP A 101 -18.16 6.72 5.25
C ASP A 101 -16.99 6.24 4.37
N ALA A 102 -16.02 7.12 4.12
CA ALA A 102 -14.81 6.77 3.39
C ALA A 102 -14.02 5.64 4.08
N LEU A 103 -13.84 5.70 5.40
CA LEU A 103 -13.13 4.66 6.15
C LEU A 103 -13.93 3.36 6.19
N GLU A 104 -15.25 3.43 6.33
CA GLU A 104 -16.14 2.27 6.31
C GLU A 104 -16.03 1.54 4.97
N ILE A 105 -16.18 2.26 3.85
CA ILE A 105 -16.03 1.71 2.50
C ILE A 105 -14.64 1.08 2.31
N LEU A 106 -13.58 1.76 2.76
CA LEU A 106 -12.21 1.25 2.63
C LEU A 106 -12.02 -0.05 3.42
N PHE A 107 -12.58 -0.17 4.63
CA PHE A 107 -12.48 -1.38 5.44
C PHE A 107 -13.37 -2.51 4.92
N GLU A 108 -14.57 -2.22 4.43
CA GLU A 108 -15.41 -3.21 3.77
C GLU A 108 -14.69 -3.80 2.55
N VAL A 109 -14.18 -2.94 1.66
CA VAL A 109 -13.39 -3.38 0.49
C VAL A 109 -12.16 -4.18 0.92
N ALA A 110 -11.47 -3.74 1.98
CA ALA A 110 -10.32 -4.47 2.51
C ALA A 110 -10.68 -5.89 2.92
N LEU A 111 -11.72 -6.06 3.72
CA LEU A 111 -12.09 -7.34 4.29
C LEU A 111 -12.79 -8.25 3.26
N GLU A 112 -13.68 -7.72 2.45
CA GLU A 112 -14.49 -8.53 1.53
C GLU A 112 -13.79 -8.82 0.20
N LYS A 113 -12.96 -7.91 -0.30
CA LYS A 113 -12.35 -8.03 -1.63
C LYS A 113 -10.85 -8.27 -1.55
N VAL A 114 -10.14 -7.57 -0.68
CA VAL A 114 -8.67 -7.65 -0.64
C VAL A 114 -8.17 -8.84 0.17
N ALA A 115 -8.70 -9.07 1.37
CA ALA A 115 -8.24 -10.14 2.25
C ALA A 115 -8.36 -11.55 1.61
N PRO A 116 -9.45 -11.90 0.88
CA PRO A 116 -9.51 -13.18 0.17
C PRO A 116 -8.39 -13.34 -0.88
N LEU A 117 -8.07 -12.27 -1.61
CA LEU A 117 -6.98 -12.30 -2.59
C LEU A 117 -5.61 -12.48 -1.93
N LEU A 118 -5.40 -11.89 -0.75
CA LEU A 118 -4.17 -12.08 0.02
C LEU A 118 -4.07 -13.49 0.59
N HIS A 119 -5.19 -14.02 1.10
CA HIS A 119 -5.29 -15.39 1.61
C HIS A 119 -4.88 -16.42 0.57
N ASP A 120 -5.31 -16.22 -0.68
CA ASP A 120 -5.11 -17.16 -1.77
C ASP A 120 -3.71 -17.16 -2.41
N LYS A 121 -2.95 -16.08 -2.25
CA LYS A 121 -1.56 -16.00 -2.74
C LYS A 121 -0.67 -16.97 -1.98
N ALA A 122 0.43 -17.40 -2.59
CA ALA A 122 1.43 -18.20 -1.90
C ALA A 122 2.27 -17.35 -0.96
N TRP A 123 2.45 -17.79 0.28
CA TRP A 123 3.17 -17.06 1.33
C TRP A 123 4.57 -17.63 1.52
N SER A 124 5.56 -16.75 1.58
CA SER A 124 6.96 -17.10 1.84
C SER A 124 7.56 -16.13 2.85
N VAL A 125 8.49 -16.62 3.66
CA VAL A 125 9.25 -15.77 4.58
C VAL A 125 10.68 -15.69 4.06
N GLU A 126 11.07 -14.49 3.66
CA GLU A 126 12.46 -14.18 3.32
C GLU A 126 13.21 -13.79 4.60
N ILE A 127 14.42 -14.32 4.76
CA ILE A 127 15.25 -14.19 5.96
C ILE A 127 16.53 -13.46 5.59
N ASP A 128 16.84 -12.38 6.30
CA ASP A 128 18.15 -11.73 6.28
C ASP A 128 18.87 -12.00 7.63
N PRO A 129 19.89 -12.87 7.65
CA PRO A 129 20.65 -13.16 8.87
C PRO A 129 21.39 -11.95 9.45
N LYS A 130 21.54 -10.87 8.67
CA LYS A 130 22.16 -9.62 9.11
C LYS A 130 21.14 -8.60 9.63
N GLU A 131 19.86 -8.97 9.66
CA GLU A 131 18.78 -8.19 10.27
C GLU A 131 18.59 -6.79 9.67
N ARG A 132 18.67 -6.65 8.33
CA ARG A 132 18.64 -5.33 7.64
C ARG A 132 17.34 -4.94 6.96
N PHE A 133 16.26 -5.68 7.11
CA PHE A 133 14.98 -5.24 6.54
C PHE A 133 14.47 -3.98 7.25
N MET A 134 14.00 -3.04 6.43
CA MET A 134 13.38 -1.79 6.89
C MET A 134 11.87 -1.82 6.68
N THR A 135 11.15 -0.98 7.41
CA THR A 135 9.71 -0.74 7.24
C THR A 135 9.42 0.74 7.07
N SER A 136 8.15 1.10 6.87
CA SER A 136 7.72 2.49 6.71
C SER A 136 6.32 2.70 7.28
N ASP A 137 5.80 3.91 7.14
CA ASP A 137 4.39 4.22 7.34
C ASP A 137 3.43 3.53 6.35
N LEU A 138 3.96 2.87 5.32
CA LEU A 138 3.24 1.98 4.41
C LEU A 138 3.80 0.54 4.48
N PRO A 139 3.58 -0.17 5.60
CA PRO A 139 4.29 -1.41 5.89
C PRO A 139 3.91 -2.56 4.93
N VAL A 140 2.71 -2.51 4.33
CA VAL A 140 2.32 -3.46 3.29
C VAL A 140 2.46 -2.79 1.93
N SER A 141 3.41 -3.28 1.13
CA SER A 141 3.76 -2.67 -0.14
C SER A 141 3.51 -3.62 -1.31
N LYS A 142 2.93 -3.08 -2.39
CA LYS A 142 2.65 -3.78 -3.65
C LYS A 142 3.81 -3.53 -4.62
N TYR A 143 4.39 -4.60 -5.16
CA TYR A 143 5.51 -4.52 -6.10
C TYR A 143 5.18 -5.17 -7.42
N TRP A 144 5.73 -4.59 -8.49
CA TRP A 144 5.54 -5.06 -9.85
C TRP A 144 6.84 -5.04 -10.64
N SER A 145 7.00 -6.01 -11.54
CA SER A 145 8.08 -6.01 -12.51
C SER A 145 7.77 -5.02 -13.63
N SER A 146 8.61 -3.99 -13.81
CA SER A 146 8.48 -3.00 -14.89
C SER A 146 8.46 -3.65 -16.28
N SER A 147 9.20 -4.74 -16.46
CA SER A 147 9.28 -5.50 -17.72
C SER A 147 7.99 -6.21 -18.14
N LYS A 148 7.02 -6.40 -17.24
CA LYS A 148 5.79 -7.16 -17.50
C LYS A 148 4.55 -6.28 -17.70
N ARG A 149 4.70 -4.95 -17.66
CA ARG A 149 3.57 -4.03 -17.54
C ARG A 149 3.36 -3.19 -18.81
N LYS A 150 2.09 -3.04 -19.19
CA LYS A 150 1.65 -1.98 -20.11
C LYS A 150 1.34 -0.71 -19.32
N SER A 151 1.72 0.45 -19.85
CA SER A 151 1.64 1.76 -19.15
C SER A 151 0.25 2.13 -18.63
N TYR A 152 -0.82 1.59 -19.21
CA TYR A 152 -2.21 1.90 -18.86
C TYR A 152 -2.83 1.00 -17.78
N GLN A 153 -2.18 -0.10 -17.38
CA GLN A 153 -2.73 -0.98 -16.33
C GLN A 153 -2.47 -0.37 -14.95
N GLY A 154 -3.52 -0.21 -14.13
CA GLY A 154 -3.36 0.12 -12.71
C GLY A 154 -2.66 -0.99 -11.93
N VAL A 155 -2.20 -0.71 -10.70
CA VAL A 155 -1.57 -1.73 -9.84
C VAL A 155 -2.43 -1.99 -8.60
N GLY A 156 -3.04 -3.16 -8.58
CA GLY A 156 -3.84 -3.69 -7.49
C GLY A 156 -3.17 -4.86 -6.77
N VAL A 157 -3.88 -5.41 -5.79
CA VAL A 157 -3.46 -6.63 -5.08
C VAL A 157 -3.50 -7.85 -5.99
N GLN A 158 -4.43 -7.88 -6.95
CA GLN A 158 -4.63 -9.00 -7.86
C GLN A 158 -3.41 -9.25 -8.76
N ASP A 159 -2.86 -8.20 -9.34
CA ASP A 159 -1.82 -8.21 -10.38
C ASP A 159 -0.40 -7.90 -9.87
N ALA A 160 -0.25 -7.52 -8.59
CA ALA A 160 1.06 -7.37 -7.96
C ALA A 160 1.91 -8.63 -8.13
N THR A 161 3.17 -8.44 -8.57
CA THR A 161 4.16 -9.52 -8.67
C THR A 161 4.54 -10.01 -7.29
N GLU A 162 4.67 -9.10 -6.33
CA GLU A 162 4.90 -9.41 -4.93
C GLU A 162 4.10 -8.44 -4.06
N ILE A 163 3.61 -8.92 -2.93
CA ILE A 163 3.16 -8.07 -1.82
C ILE A 163 4.07 -8.38 -0.65
N ARG A 164 4.67 -7.35 -0.07
CA ARG A 164 5.69 -7.52 0.97
C ARG A 164 5.22 -6.84 2.26
N PHE A 165 5.51 -7.49 3.38
CA PHE A 165 5.22 -7.00 4.72
C PHE A 165 6.39 -7.33 5.67
N PRO A 166 7.22 -6.34 6.05
CA PRO A 166 8.29 -6.53 7.02
C PRO A 166 7.70 -6.97 8.36
N LEU A 167 8.22 -8.07 8.90
CA LEU A 167 7.79 -8.61 10.20
C LEU A 167 8.69 -8.11 11.32
N ASP A 168 10.00 -8.15 11.07
CA ASP A 168 11.08 -7.67 11.92
C ASP A 168 12.32 -7.42 11.03
N PRO A 169 13.42 -6.87 11.57
CA PRO A 169 14.60 -6.58 10.75
C PRO A 169 15.23 -7.81 10.07
N GLY A 170 15.03 -9.03 10.61
CA GLY A 170 15.51 -10.28 10.03
C GLY A 170 14.52 -10.97 9.09
N HIS A 171 13.24 -10.58 9.07
CA HIS A 171 12.19 -11.32 8.39
C HIS A 171 11.20 -10.44 7.64
N ILE A 172 10.88 -10.84 6.40
CA ILE A 172 9.82 -10.23 5.61
C ILE A 172 8.88 -11.30 5.05
N LEU A 173 7.58 -11.07 5.19
CA LEU A 173 6.55 -11.87 4.56
C LEU A 173 6.38 -11.41 3.11
N VAL A 174 6.44 -12.35 2.17
CA VAL A 174 6.28 -12.08 0.74
C VAL A 174 5.21 -12.98 0.15
N LEU A 175 4.19 -12.36 -0.43
CA LEU A 175 3.06 -13.02 -1.08
C LEU A 175 3.22 -12.95 -2.59
N ARG A 176 3.09 -14.10 -3.26
CA ARG A 176 3.27 -14.22 -4.72
C ARG A 176 2.15 -15.04 -5.37
N PRO A 177 1.77 -14.72 -6.62
CA PRO A 177 0.87 -15.60 -7.37
C PRO A 177 1.62 -16.87 -7.80
N ARG A 178 1.02 -18.05 -7.55
CA ARG A 178 1.48 -19.36 -8.06
C ARG A 178 2.96 -19.66 -7.77
N TYR A 179 3.37 -19.53 -6.50
CA TYR A 179 4.75 -19.76 -6.05
C TYR A 179 4.78 -20.82 -4.92
N PRO A 180 5.87 -21.57 -4.71
CA PRO A 180 5.96 -22.48 -3.57
C PRO A 180 6.05 -21.71 -2.24
N GLU A 181 5.34 -22.18 -1.21
CA GLU A 181 5.42 -21.63 0.14
C GLU A 181 6.66 -22.17 0.85
N HIS A 182 7.56 -21.29 1.27
CA HIS A 182 8.79 -21.70 1.95
C HIS A 182 9.45 -20.55 2.72
N ARG A 183 10.45 -20.89 3.51
CA ARG A 183 11.37 -19.94 4.16
C ARG A 183 12.69 -19.96 3.41
N VAL A 184 13.24 -18.80 3.08
CA VAL A 184 14.47 -18.70 2.28
C VAL A 184 15.38 -17.60 2.81
N VAL A 185 16.67 -17.92 2.96
CA VAL A 185 17.70 -16.91 3.21
C VAL A 185 17.97 -16.18 1.91
N VAL A 186 17.87 -14.85 1.94
CA VAL A 186 18.04 -14.02 0.73
C VAL A 186 19.43 -13.41 0.64
N SER A 187 19.80 -13.02 -0.59
CA SER A 187 21.09 -12.35 -0.85
C SER A 187 21.08 -10.89 -0.41
N ASP A 188 22.26 -10.33 -0.17
CA ASP A 188 22.43 -8.91 0.15
C ASP A 188 21.79 -7.98 -0.91
N ALA A 189 21.92 -8.31 -2.20
CA ALA A 189 21.32 -7.55 -3.28
C ALA A 189 19.78 -7.52 -3.22
N ARG A 190 19.15 -8.60 -2.74
CA ARG A 190 17.70 -8.68 -2.54
C ARG A 190 17.26 -7.77 -1.40
N VAL A 191 17.99 -7.77 -0.29
CA VAL A 191 17.72 -6.89 0.87
C VAL A 191 17.85 -5.43 0.48
N GLN A 192 18.95 -5.05 -0.20
CA GLN A 192 19.14 -3.69 -0.70
C GLN A 192 18.02 -3.24 -1.65
N THR A 193 17.58 -4.13 -2.54
CA THR A 193 16.47 -3.84 -3.45
C THR A 193 15.18 -3.59 -2.66
N ILE A 194 14.86 -4.45 -1.68
CA ILE A 194 13.67 -4.29 -0.83
C ILE A 194 13.71 -2.98 -0.03
N ASN A 195 14.84 -2.61 0.56
CA ASN A 195 14.93 -1.38 1.36
C ASN A 195 14.81 -0.12 0.51
N ARG A 196 15.46 -0.09 -0.67
CA ARG A 196 15.29 1.00 -1.64
C ARG A 196 13.84 1.13 -2.09
N ASP A 197 13.21 0.00 -2.32
CA ASP A 197 11.80 -0.12 -2.67
C ASP A 197 10.90 0.45 -1.55
N VAL A 198 11.16 0.11 -0.27
CA VAL A 198 10.45 0.68 0.89
C VAL A 198 10.61 2.20 0.93
N ALA A 199 11.82 2.73 0.78
CA ALA A 199 12.05 4.18 0.76
C ALA A 199 11.31 4.88 -0.38
N THR A 200 11.34 4.29 -1.58
CA THR A 200 10.68 4.83 -2.78
C THR A 200 9.16 4.92 -2.60
N HIS A 201 8.58 3.94 -1.91
CA HIS A 201 7.13 3.85 -1.76
C HIS A 201 6.62 4.52 -0.48
N SER A 202 7.46 4.71 0.54
CA SER A 202 7.08 5.35 1.81
C SER A 202 6.37 6.69 1.61
N TYR A 203 5.51 7.03 2.57
CA TYR A 203 4.73 8.26 2.50
C TYR A 203 5.48 9.44 3.13
N ARG A 204 5.95 9.28 4.38
CA ARG A 204 6.68 10.30 5.15
C ARG A 204 7.95 9.78 5.82
N PHE A 205 7.99 8.53 6.27
CA PHE A 205 9.15 8.02 7.02
C PHE A 205 9.44 6.54 6.79
N VAL A 206 10.70 6.20 6.94
CA VAL A 206 11.25 4.84 6.95
C VAL A 206 11.79 4.57 8.36
N ILE A 207 11.61 3.35 8.83
CA ILE A 207 12.07 2.88 10.13
C ILE A 207 13.03 1.71 9.90
N SER A 208 14.20 1.78 10.53
CA SER A 208 15.17 0.69 10.57
C SER A 208 15.46 0.27 12.01
N HIS A 209 16.21 -0.83 12.16
CA HIS A 209 16.84 -1.14 13.43
C HIS A 209 17.89 -0.07 13.80
N SER A 210 18.13 0.11 15.10
CA SER A 210 18.96 1.21 15.63
C SER A 210 20.44 1.16 15.21
N ASP A 211 20.96 -0.02 14.87
CA ASP A 211 22.33 -0.21 14.39
C ASP A 211 22.50 0.11 12.88
N GLN A 212 21.43 0.55 12.21
CA GLN A 212 21.41 0.80 10.76
C GLN A 212 21.25 2.27 10.40
N GLU A 213 21.57 3.17 11.32
CA GLU A 213 21.44 4.62 11.12
C GLU A 213 22.14 5.08 9.83
N SER A 214 23.35 4.58 9.55
CA SER A 214 24.07 4.92 8.32
C SER A 214 23.33 4.51 7.05
N ALA A 215 22.60 3.40 7.07
CA ALA A 215 21.82 2.93 5.92
C ALA A 215 20.55 3.77 5.68
N LEU A 216 20.01 4.43 6.71
CA LEU A 216 18.91 5.39 6.54
C LEU A 216 19.34 6.66 5.81
N VAL A 217 20.55 7.15 6.09
CA VAL A 217 21.09 8.37 5.47
C VAL A 217 21.25 8.21 3.95
N GLU A 218 21.51 6.99 3.49
CA GLU A 218 21.65 6.67 2.07
C GLU A 218 20.32 6.58 1.31
N LEU A 219 19.18 6.55 2.03
CA LEU A 219 17.86 6.45 1.41
C LEU A 219 17.28 7.83 1.11
N SER A 220 16.97 8.05 -0.17
CA SER A 220 16.18 9.21 -0.58
C SER A 220 14.70 8.89 -0.50
N LEU A 221 13.98 9.61 0.36
CA LEU A 221 12.52 9.58 0.36
C LEU A 221 12.00 10.31 -0.88
N ARG A 222 10.86 9.84 -1.40
CA ARG A 222 10.16 10.58 -2.45
C ARG A 222 9.62 11.87 -1.86
N ASP A 223 9.82 12.99 -2.54
CA ASP A 223 9.18 14.24 -2.17
C ASP A 223 7.66 14.09 -2.32
N ARG A 224 6.96 14.03 -1.18
CA ARG A 224 5.50 13.93 -1.08
C ARG A 224 4.98 15.02 -0.16
N PRO A 225 3.87 15.68 -0.50
CA PRO A 225 3.26 16.62 0.42
C PRO A 225 2.86 15.94 1.72
N ALA A 226 3.00 16.65 2.84
CA ALA A 226 2.32 16.29 4.07
C ALA A 226 0.81 16.32 3.80
N ALA A 227 0.18 15.19 3.50
CA ALA A 227 -1.28 15.14 3.45
C ALA A 227 -1.80 15.19 4.88
N LEU A 228 -2.77 16.10 5.07
CA LEU A 228 -3.72 16.22 6.19
C LEU A 228 -3.37 15.39 7.43
#